data_AF-A0A817RSZ5-F1
#
_entry.id   AF-A0A817RSZ5-F1
#
_cell.length_a   1.000
_cell.length_b   1.000
_cell.length_c   1.000
_cell.angle_alpha   90.00
_cell.angle_beta   90.00
_cell.angle_gamma   90.00
#
_symmetry.space_group_name_H-M   'P 1'
#
loop_
_entity.id
_entity.type
_entity.pdbx_description
1 polymer ?
#
loop_
_entity_poly.entity_id
_entity_poly.type
_entity_poly.pdbx_seq_one_letter_code
_entity_poly.pdbx_strand_id
1 'polypeptide(L)'
;MAVEKGTMIRVDEARQIQLFDHLANHLVCSKRTSSGSIANAITAIAQFGGKTFYACKVGDDDNGRFYLHDLCAAGVDCQIEQRRNEGMTGTCLVMITPDAERTLSTFSGVNTTLSAHNIVPEAIIISGYVYFAAYMVISPSIRTAAIRVREIAEQNGVRIAASLSDSDVVLNFRDDLHEMFGKHIDLLFFN
;
A
#
# COMPACT_ATOMS: atom_id res chain seq x y z
N MET A 1 -2.25 1.24 27.33
CA MET A 1 -2.01 1.00 25.89
C MET A 1 -0.55 0.71 25.51
N ALA A 2 0.49 1.16 26.22
CA ALA A 2 1.91 0.89 25.89
C ALA A 2 2.29 1.20 24.43
N VAL A 3 1.80 2.33 23.92
CA VAL A 3 2.18 2.88 22.62
C VAL A 3 2.80 4.25 22.91
N GLU A 4 4.05 4.43 22.50
CA GLU A 4 4.78 5.67 22.71
C GLU A 4 4.31 6.73 21.71
N LYS A 5 4.03 7.93 22.21
CA LYS A 5 3.53 9.05 21.41
C LYS A 5 4.54 9.43 20.32
N GLY A 6 4.03 9.73 19.12
CA GLY A 6 4.84 10.20 17.98
C GLY A 6 5.55 9.08 17.22
N THR A 7 5.40 7.83 17.64
CA THR A 7 6.07 6.70 17.00
C THR A 7 5.28 6.15 15.81
N MET A 8 6.02 5.54 14.88
CA MET A 8 5.47 4.70 13.81
C MET A 8 5.99 3.28 14.01
N ILE A 9 5.12 2.38 14.46
CA ILE A 9 5.49 1.00 14.76
C ILE A 9 4.76 0.00 13.86
N ARG A 10 5.46 -1.08 13.53
CA ARG A 10 4.86 -2.28 12.95
C ARG A 10 4.50 -3.24 14.07
N VAL A 11 3.31 -3.80 14.03
CA VAL A 11 2.81 -4.74 15.04
C VAL A 11 2.28 -6.02 14.39
N ASP A 12 2.19 -7.07 15.19
CA ASP A 12 1.54 -8.32 14.80
C ASP A 12 0.01 -8.23 14.98
N GLU A 13 -0.67 -9.31 14.57
CA GLU A 13 -2.12 -9.43 14.61
C GLU A 13 -2.68 -9.33 16.04
N ALA A 14 -2.09 -10.07 16.98
CA ALA A 14 -2.55 -10.13 18.37
C ALA A 14 -2.47 -8.74 19.02
N ARG A 15 -1.37 -8.02 18.79
CA ARG A 15 -1.18 -6.66 19.29
C ARG A 15 -2.17 -5.69 18.65
N GLN A 16 -2.44 -5.80 17.35
CA GLN A 16 -3.39 -4.92 16.68
C GLN A 16 -4.80 -5.12 17.20
N ILE A 17 -5.24 -6.37 17.41
CA ILE A 17 -6.53 -6.70 18.02
C ILE A 17 -6.63 -6.10 19.42
N GLN A 18 -5.59 -6.28 20.25
CA GLN A 18 -5.54 -5.71 21.60
C GLN A 18 -5.71 -4.18 21.59
N LEU A 19 -5.11 -3.49 20.62
CA LEU A 19 -5.25 -2.03 20.49
C LEU A 19 -6.66 -1.62 20.08
N PHE A 20 -7.29 -2.34 19.14
CA PHE A 20 -8.68 -2.09 18.76
C PHE A 20 -9.64 -2.31 19.94
N ASP A 21 -9.49 -3.41 20.67
CA ASP A 21 -10.33 -3.72 21.84
C ASP A 21 -10.22 -2.65 22.92
N HIS A 22 -9.00 -2.17 23.18
CA HIS A 22 -8.76 -1.09 24.15
C HIS A 22 -9.44 0.23 23.73
N LEU A 23 -9.57 0.47 22.43
CA LEU A 23 -10.16 1.69 21.88
C LEU A 23 -11.65 1.57 21.57
N ALA A 24 -12.24 0.37 21.63
CA ALA A 24 -13.63 0.12 21.24
C ALA A 24 -14.63 1.06 21.93
N ASN A 25 -14.37 1.43 23.18
CA ASN A 25 -15.20 2.35 23.97
C ASN A 25 -14.72 3.82 23.95
N HIS A 26 -13.71 4.14 23.15
CA HIS A 26 -13.04 5.45 23.09
C HIS A 26 -12.96 6.02 21.67
N LEU A 27 -13.83 5.57 20.76
CA LEU A 27 -13.89 5.98 19.34
C LEU A 27 -14.47 7.40 19.10
N VAL A 28 -14.19 8.34 20.00
CA VAL A 28 -14.63 9.74 19.87
C VAL A 28 -13.97 10.35 18.64
N CYS A 29 -14.77 10.84 17.69
CA CYS A 29 -14.30 11.40 16.42
C CYS A 29 -13.42 10.44 15.58
N SER A 30 -13.69 9.14 15.64
CA SER A 30 -12.98 8.18 14.77
C SER A 30 -13.50 8.23 13.34
N LYS A 31 -12.59 8.08 12.36
CA LYS A 31 -12.91 7.93 10.94
C LYS A 31 -12.18 6.72 10.39
N ARG A 32 -12.90 5.90 9.62
CA ARG A 32 -12.32 4.83 8.81
C ARG A 32 -12.14 5.33 7.38
N THR A 33 -10.99 5.05 6.78
CA THR A 33 -10.64 5.46 5.40
C THR A 33 -9.74 4.40 4.79
N SER A 34 -9.84 4.20 3.47
CA SER A 34 -8.76 3.55 2.72
C SER A 34 -7.51 4.43 2.83
N SER A 35 -6.36 3.78 2.95
CA SER A 35 -5.06 4.42 3.13
C SER A 35 -3.97 3.52 2.55
N GLY A 36 -2.72 3.93 2.72
CA GLY A 36 -1.54 3.33 2.13
C GLY A 36 -0.89 4.31 1.16
N SER A 37 0.43 4.35 1.14
CA SER A 37 1.17 5.36 0.36
C SER A 37 0.83 5.29 -1.14
N ILE A 38 0.86 4.10 -1.75
CA ILE A 38 0.49 3.93 -3.17
C ILE A 38 -1.01 4.17 -3.38
N ALA A 39 -1.86 3.65 -2.49
CA ALA A 39 -3.31 3.83 -2.59
C ALA A 39 -3.70 5.32 -2.56
N ASN A 40 -3.09 6.12 -1.69
CA ASN A 40 -3.32 7.57 -1.62
C ASN A 40 -2.93 8.28 -2.91
N ALA A 41 -1.78 7.91 -3.52
CA ALA A 41 -1.34 8.51 -4.78
C ALA A 41 -2.30 8.17 -5.93
N ILE A 42 -2.71 6.89 -6.04
CA ILE A 42 -3.64 6.41 -7.06
C ILE A 42 -5.02 7.06 -6.88
N THR A 43 -5.54 7.11 -5.65
CA THR A 43 -6.79 7.80 -5.33
C THR A 43 -6.73 9.28 -5.69
N ALA A 44 -5.62 9.98 -5.41
CA ALA A 44 -5.47 11.37 -5.79
C ALA A 44 -5.51 11.55 -7.32
N ILE A 45 -4.81 10.69 -8.08
CA ILE A 45 -4.85 10.72 -9.54
C ILE A 45 -6.28 10.51 -10.05
N ALA A 46 -7.03 9.56 -9.48
CA ALA A 46 -8.43 9.31 -9.84
C ALA A 46 -9.31 10.55 -9.57
N GLN A 47 -9.14 11.19 -8.40
CA GLN A 47 -9.87 12.40 -8.03
C GLN A 47 -9.56 13.60 -8.94
N PHE A 48 -8.36 13.68 -9.50
CA PHE A 48 -8.00 14.67 -10.53
C PHE A 48 -8.46 14.30 -11.95
N GLY A 49 -9.25 13.23 -12.11
CA GLY A 49 -9.83 12.81 -13.39
C GLY A 49 -9.00 11.80 -14.18
N GLY A 50 -7.91 11.29 -13.60
CA GLY A 50 -7.13 10.21 -14.20
C GLY A 50 -7.85 8.86 -14.12
N LYS A 51 -7.49 7.93 -15.01
CA LYS A 51 -7.89 6.52 -14.90
C LYS A 51 -6.80 5.76 -14.16
N THR A 52 -7.19 4.99 -13.15
CA THR A 52 -6.23 4.30 -12.31
C THR A 52 -6.66 2.87 -11.99
N PHE A 53 -5.66 2.01 -11.89
CA PHE A 53 -5.83 0.63 -11.47
C PHE A 53 -4.92 0.35 -10.26
N TYR A 54 -5.42 -0.39 -9.27
CA TYR A 54 -4.64 -0.78 -8.10
C TYR A 54 -4.70 -2.28 -7.84
N ALA A 55 -3.56 -2.95 -8.02
CA ALA A 55 -3.38 -4.34 -7.62
C ALA A 55 -3.04 -4.41 -6.12
N CYS A 56 -4.02 -4.75 -5.30
CA CYS A 56 -3.86 -4.91 -3.85
C CYS A 56 -4.34 -6.27 -3.37
N LYS A 57 -4.13 -6.57 -2.09
CA LYS A 57 -4.60 -7.79 -1.45
C LYS A 57 -5.27 -7.45 -0.11
N VAL A 58 -6.51 -7.89 0.07
CA VAL A 58 -7.27 -7.70 1.30
C VAL A 58 -7.81 -9.04 1.81
N GLY A 59 -8.08 -9.11 3.11
CA GLY A 59 -8.75 -10.26 3.71
C GLY A 59 -10.21 -10.28 3.32
N ASP A 60 -10.85 -11.46 3.39
CA ASP A 60 -12.31 -11.56 3.31
C ASP A 60 -12.98 -11.16 4.64
N ASP A 61 -12.72 -9.92 5.07
CA ASP A 61 -13.23 -9.34 6.31
C ASP A 61 -13.91 -7.98 6.07
N ASP A 62 -14.47 -7.40 7.13
CA ASP A 62 -15.18 -6.11 7.03
C ASP A 62 -14.27 -4.98 6.56
N ASN A 63 -13.01 -4.96 7.03
CA ASN A 63 -12.04 -3.95 6.63
C ASN A 63 -11.66 -4.09 5.16
N GLY A 64 -11.52 -5.31 4.64
CA GLY A 64 -11.21 -5.58 3.24
C GLY A 64 -12.33 -5.17 2.31
N ARG A 65 -13.59 -5.51 2.67
CA ARG A 65 -14.77 -5.06 1.92
C ARG A 65 -14.89 -3.54 1.93
N PHE A 66 -14.72 -2.90 3.09
CA PHE A 66 -14.71 -1.45 3.20
C PHE A 66 -13.61 -0.82 2.34
N TYR A 67 -12.39 -1.35 2.40
CA TYR A 67 -11.23 -0.82 1.68
C TYR A 67 -11.45 -0.83 0.17
N LEU A 68 -11.92 -1.96 -0.39
CA LEU A 68 -12.19 -2.07 -1.82
C LEU A 68 -13.34 -1.16 -2.25
N HIS A 69 -14.42 -1.09 -1.46
CA HIS A 69 -15.54 -0.21 -1.76
C HIS A 69 -15.14 1.27 -1.74
N ASP A 70 -14.37 1.69 -0.73
CA ASP A 70 -13.90 3.07 -0.59
C ASP A 70 -12.98 3.49 -1.76
N LEU A 71 -12.08 2.61 -2.20
CA LEU A 71 -11.25 2.84 -3.39
C LEU A 71 -12.09 2.97 -4.67
N CYS A 72 -13.06 2.08 -4.88
CA CYS A 72 -13.94 2.15 -6.04
C CYS A 72 -14.84 3.39 -6.02
N ALA A 73 -15.34 3.78 -4.85
CA ALA A 73 -16.08 5.03 -4.68
C ALA A 73 -15.22 6.27 -5.00
N ALA A 74 -13.91 6.18 -4.80
CA ALA A 74 -12.95 7.21 -5.19
C ALA A 74 -12.51 7.16 -6.66
N GLY A 75 -13.04 6.22 -7.47
CA GLY A 75 -12.76 6.09 -8.90
C GLY A 75 -11.58 5.18 -9.24
N VAL A 76 -11.06 4.40 -8.28
CA VAL A 76 -9.96 3.45 -8.51
C VAL A 76 -10.52 2.07 -8.88
N ASP A 77 -10.05 1.50 -9.99
CA ASP A 77 -10.35 0.11 -10.35
C ASP A 77 -9.41 -0.84 -9.60
N CYS A 78 -9.98 -1.84 -8.92
CA CYS A 78 -9.24 -2.82 -8.12
C CYS A 78 -9.59 -4.28 -8.46
N GLN A 79 -10.52 -4.56 -9.40
CA GLN A 79 -11.09 -5.91 -9.63
C GLN A 79 -11.51 -6.64 -8.35
N ILE A 80 -12.49 -6.08 -7.61
CA ILE A 80 -12.90 -6.45 -6.25
C ILE A 80 -12.94 -7.96 -5.98
N GLU A 81 -13.55 -8.75 -6.86
CA GLU A 81 -13.78 -10.19 -6.66
C GLU A 81 -12.49 -11.02 -6.58
N GLN A 82 -11.40 -10.55 -7.19
CA GLN A 82 -10.13 -11.29 -7.22
C GLN A 82 -9.18 -10.91 -6.08
N ARG A 83 -9.59 -10.01 -5.17
CA ARG A 83 -8.70 -9.43 -4.15
C ARG A 83 -8.92 -9.92 -2.74
N ARG A 84 -9.99 -10.70 -2.49
CA ARG A 84 -10.32 -11.25 -1.17
C ARG A 84 -9.60 -12.58 -0.95
N ASN A 85 -9.01 -12.73 0.22
CA ASN A 85 -8.15 -13.85 0.56
C ASN A 85 -8.37 -14.28 2.01
N GLU A 86 -7.94 -15.49 2.34
CA GLU A 86 -7.87 -15.94 3.74
C GLU A 86 -6.86 -15.10 4.54
N GLY A 87 -7.24 -14.76 5.77
CA GLY A 87 -6.47 -13.92 6.69
C GLY A 87 -7.04 -12.51 6.85
N MET A 88 -6.42 -11.72 7.73
CA MET A 88 -6.92 -10.40 8.13
C MET A 88 -6.37 -9.27 7.23
N THR A 89 -7.23 -8.33 6.85
CA THR A 89 -6.85 -7.11 6.12
C THR A 89 -5.88 -6.28 6.96
N GLY A 90 -4.84 -5.76 6.32
CA GLY A 90 -3.90 -4.85 6.98
C GLY A 90 -4.60 -3.58 7.47
N THR A 91 -4.20 -3.09 8.64
CA THR A 91 -4.77 -1.89 9.25
C THR A 91 -3.67 -0.99 9.79
N CYS A 92 -3.88 0.31 9.67
CA CYS A 92 -3.04 1.32 10.31
C CYS A 92 -3.91 2.12 11.28
N LEU A 93 -3.67 1.93 12.57
CA LEU A 93 -4.34 2.69 13.60
C LEU A 93 -3.58 4.01 13.80
N VAL A 94 -4.24 5.12 13.50
CA VAL A 94 -3.68 6.47 13.67
C VAL A 94 -4.32 7.13 14.88
N MET A 95 -3.53 7.34 15.92
CA MET A 95 -3.95 7.98 17.15
C MET A 95 -3.43 9.41 17.16
N ILE A 96 -4.34 10.36 17.34
CA ILE A 96 -4.04 11.80 17.26
C ILE A 96 -4.27 12.41 18.64
N THR A 97 -3.23 13.02 19.20
CA THR A 97 -3.32 13.74 20.47
C THR A 97 -3.78 15.20 20.24
N PRO A 98 -4.27 15.92 21.27
CA PRO A 98 -4.79 17.29 21.13
C PRO A 98 -3.80 18.31 20.52
N ASP A 99 -2.50 18.06 20.61
CA ASP A 99 -1.45 18.85 19.97
C ASP A 99 -1.17 18.45 18.51
N ALA A 100 -2.08 17.68 17.90
CA ALA A 100 -2.05 17.21 16.52
C ALA A 100 -0.92 16.21 16.18
N GLU A 101 -0.18 15.72 17.19
CA GLU A 101 0.84 14.69 16.99
C GLU A 101 0.18 13.34 16.67
N ARG A 102 0.78 12.59 15.74
CA ARG A 102 0.24 11.33 15.24
C ARG A 102 1.11 10.17 15.67
N THR A 103 0.46 9.14 16.19
CA THR A 103 1.11 7.87 16.54
C THR A 103 0.48 6.76 15.71
N LEU A 104 1.30 5.97 15.02
CA LEU A 104 0.85 4.99 14.04
C LEU A 104 1.20 3.57 14.51
N SER A 105 0.19 2.70 14.55
CA SER A 105 0.37 1.26 14.74
C SER A 105 -0.11 0.50 13.51
N THR A 106 0.83 -0.10 12.78
CA THR A 106 0.56 -0.72 11.48
C THR A 106 0.69 -2.24 11.53
N PHE A 107 -0.40 -2.93 11.29
CA PHE A 107 -0.44 -4.35 10.99
C PHE A 107 -0.61 -4.54 9.48
N SER A 108 0.31 -5.25 8.83
CA SER A 108 0.30 -5.37 7.36
C SER A 108 -0.67 -6.45 6.83
N GLY A 109 -1.13 -7.37 7.66
CA GLY A 109 -2.12 -8.39 7.28
C GLY A 109 -1.75 -9.18 6.02
N VAL A 110 -2.77 -9.61 5.29
CA VAL A 110 -2.59 -10.40 4.06
C VAL A 110 -1.82 -9.69 2.96
N ASN A 111 -1.67 -8.36 3.02
CA ASN A 111 -0.93 -7.59 2.02
C ASN A 111 0.55 -7.98 1.95
N THR A 112 1.12 -8.53 3.04
CA THR A 112 2.49 -9.08 3.04
C THR A 112 2.66 -10.25 2.07
N THR A 113 1.57 -10.93 1.73
CA THR A 113 1.54 -12.10 0.86
C THR A 113 1.21 -11.76 -0.60
N LEU A 114 1.21 -10.48 -0.96
CA LEU A 114 1.10 -10.04 -2.35
C LEU A 114 2.30 -10.60 -3.14
N SER A 115 2.03 -11.12 -4.33
CA SER A 115 3.01 -11.81 -5.18
C SER A 115 2.72 -11.59 -6.66
N ALA A 116 3.59 -12.13 -7.52
CA ALA A 116 3.42 -12.05 -8.97
C ALA A 116 2.09 -12.65 -9.48
N HIS A 117 1.48 -13.59 -8.73
CA HIS A 117 0.17 -14.15 -9.07
C HIS A 117 -0.98 -13.15 -8.96
N ASN A 118 -0.78 -12.03 -8.25
CA ASN A 118 -1.79 -11.00 -8.07
C ASN A 118 -1.69 -9.88 -9.11
N ILE A 119 -0.70 -9.94 -10.01
CA ILE A 119 -0.51 -9.00 -11.10
C ILE A 119 -1.59 -9.21 -12.17
N VAL A 120 -2.00 -8.12 -12.80
CA VAL A 120 -2.97 -8.11 -13.90
C VAL A 120 -2.28 -7.53 -15.13
N PRO A 121 -1.67 -8.36 -15.99
CA PRO A 121 -0.89 -7.92 -17.13
C PRO A 121 -1.65 -6.99 -18.06
N GLU A 122 -2.94 -7.24 -18.28
CA GLU A 122 -3.78 -6.47 -19.18
C GLU A 122 -3.91 -5.02 -18.71
N ALA A 123 -4.05 -4.80 -17.39
CA ALA A 123 -4.12 -3.47 -16.80
C ALA A 123 -2.79 -2.71 -16.96
N ILE A 124 -1.66 -3.42 -16.89
CA ILE A 124 -0.33 -2.82 -17.10
C ILE A 124 -0.17 -2.38 -18.55
N ILE A 125 -0.46 -3.27 -19.50
CA ILE A 125 -0.23 -3.04 -20.94
C ILE A 125 -1.00 -1.82 -21.46
N ILE A 126 -2.20 -1.58 -20.94
CA ILE A 126 -3.04 -0.42 -21.35
C ILE A 126 -2.72 0.86 -20.58
N SER A 127 -1.81 0.82 -19.60
CA SER A 127 -1.49 1.96 -18.75
C SER A 127 -0.47 2.89 -19.38
N GLY A 128 -0.56 4.19 -19.08
CA GLY A 128 0.46 5.17 -19.47
C GLY A 128 1.70 5.17 -18.56
N TYR A 129 1.52 4.73 -17.31
CA TYR A 129 2.54 4.60 -16.29
C TYR A 129 2.24 3.42 -15.35
N VAL A 130 3.30 2.77 -14.86
CA VAL A 130 3.27 1.98 -13.61
C VAL A 130 3.90 2.79 -12.49
N TYR A 131 3.38 2.69 -11.26
CA TYR A 131 3.88 3.43 -10.11
C TYR A 131 4.31 2.49 -8.98
N PHE A 132 5.55 2.67 -8.51
CA PHE A 132 6.15 1.88 -7.43
C PHE A 132 6.52 2.74 -6.23
N ALA A 133 6.65 2.11 -5.07
CA ALA A 133 7.23 2.73 -3.89
C ALA A 133 8.37 1.87 -3.34
N ALA A 134 9.47 2.50 -2.91
CA ALA A 134 10.70 1.81 -2.52
C ALA A 134 10.49 0.80 -1.39
N TYR A 135 9.58 1.04 -0.44
CA TYR A 135 9.31 0.10 0.66
C TYR A 135 8.83 -1.29 0.18
N MET A 136 8.38 -1.42 -1.07
CA MET A 136 8.05 -2.72 -1.68
C MET A 136 9.25 -3.68 -1.69
N VAL A 137 10.48 -3.14 -1.71
CA VAL A 137 11.74 -3.90 -1.73
C VAL A 137 11.94 -4.79 -0.50
N ILE A 138 11.33 -4.40 0.63
CA ILE A 138 11.50 -5.05 1.94
C ILE A 138 10.91 -6.47 1.93
N SER A 139 9.83 -6.70 1.17
CA SER A 139 9.23 -8.03 1.04
C SER A 139 9.73 -8.71 -0.24
N PRO A 140 10.39 -9.88 -0.14
CA PRO A 140 10.86 -10.61 -1.32
C PRO A 140 9.74 -10.90 -2.33
N SER A 141 8.55 -11.31 -1.88
CA SER A 141 7.44 -11.64 -2.79
C SER A 141 6.90 -10.42 -3.53
N ILE A 142 6.83 -9.28 -2.82
CA ILE A 142 6.37 -8.01 -3.39
C ILE A 142 7.44 -7.46 -4.34
N ARG A 143 8.73 -7.60 -4.00
CA ARG A 143 9.85 -7.23 -4.86
C ARG A 143 9.82 -8.02 -6.17
N THR A 144 9.67 -9.34 -6.11
CA THR A 144 9.52 -10.18 -7.31
C THR A 144 8.29 -9.76 -8.13
N ALA A 145 7.18 -9.42 -7.48
CA ALA A 145 6.01 -8.90 -8.19
C ALA A 145 6.31 -7.56 -8.88
N ALA A 146 6.98 -6.63 -8.20
CA ALA A 146 7.35 -5.33 -8.75
C ALA A 146 8.28 -5.45 -9.97
N ILE A 147 9.29 -6.34 -9.89
CA ILE A 147 10.17 -6.67 -11.02
C ILE A 147 9.33 -7.18 -12.20
N ARG A 148 8.38 -8.10 -11.96
CA ARG A 148 7.53 -8.62 -13.02
C ARG A 148 6.64 -7.54 -13.65
N VAL A 149 6.08 -6.63 -12.85
CA VAL A 149 5.32 -5.47 -13.36
C VAL A 149 6.22 -4.58 -14.22
N ARG A 150 7.44 -4.28 -13.76
CA ARG A 150 8.43 -3.50 -14.51
C ARG A 150 8.75 -4.15 -15.86
N GLU A 151 9.04 -5.44 -15.89
CA GLU A 151 9.35 -6.16 -17.13
C GLU A 151 8.20 -6.08 -18.14
N ILE A 152 6.96 -6.27 -17.69
CA ILE A 152 5.78 -6.15 -18.57
C ILE A 152 5.65 -4.72 -19.08
N ALA A 153 5.89 -3.72 -18.22
CA ALA A 153 5.83 -2.31 -18.58
C ALA A 153 6.88 -1.98 -19.66
N GLU A 154 8.14 -2.36 -19.44
CA GLU A 154 9.25 -2.15 -20.38
C GLU A 154 8.98 -2.81 -21.74
N GLN A 155 8.48 -4.06 -21.75
CA GLN A 155 8.16 -4.80 -22.97
C GLN A 155 7.04 -4.16 -23.81
N ASN A 156 6.19 -3.33 -23.18
CA ASN A 156 5.03 -2.70 -23.82
C ASN A 156 5.16 -1.18 -23.92
N GLY A 157 6.34 -0.61 -23.64
CA GLY A 157 6.58 0.83 -23.72
C GLY A 157 5.81 1.66 -22.69
N VAL A 158 5.39 1.03 -21.59
CA VAL A 158 4.73 1.70 -20.46
C VAL A 158 5.79 2.32 -19.56
N ARG A 159 5.59 3.59 -19.20
CA ARG A 159 6.57 4.37 -18.44
C ARG A 159 6.58 3.95 -16.97
N ILE A 160 7.72 4.11 -16.31
CA ILE A 160 7.93 3.74 -14.91
C ILE A 160 8.02 5.00 -14.05
N ALA A 161 7.15 5.09 -13.06
CA ALA A 161 7.22 6.09 -12.01
C ALA A 161 7.52 5.42 -10.66
N ALA A 162 8.33 6.05 -9.81
CA ALA A 162 8.69 5.51 -8.50
C ALA A 162 8.85 6.58 -7.43
N SER A 163 8.55 6.24 -6.18
CA SER A 163 8.85 7.07 -5.00
C SER A 163 9.87 6.39 -4.09
N LEU A 164 10.91 7.12 -3.69
CA LEU A 164 11.95 6.62 -2.78
C LEU A 164 11.47 6.44 -1.33
N SER A 165 10.32 7.03 -0.97
CA SER A 165 9.59 6.86 0.30
C SER A 165 10.34 7.24 1.59
N ASP A 166 11.47 6.60 1.88
CA ASP A 166 12.18 6.67 3.16
C ASP A 166 13.69 6.48 2.92
N SER A 167 14.51 7.37 3.50
CA SER A 167 15.97 7.32 3.38
C SER A 167 16.57 6.03 3.93
N ASP A 168 16.00 5.46 5.00
CA ASP A 168 16.49 4.23 5.60
C ASP A 168 16.29 3.05 4.65
N VAL A 169 15.18 3.01 3.92
CA VAL A 169 14.95 1.97 2.90
C VAL A 169 15.99 2.09 1.79
N VAL A 170 16.26 3.31 1.32
CA VAL A 170 17.26 3.54 0.26
C VAL A 170 18.65 3.13 0.69
N LEU A 171 19.05 3.46 1.93
CA LEU A 171 20.37 3.14 2.47
C LEU A 171 20.55 1.65 2.73
N ASN A 172 19.53 0.96 3.24
CA ASN A 172 19.64 -0.46 3.63
C ASN A 172 19.35 -1.44 2.48
N PHE A 173 18.62 -1.03 1.43
CA PHE A 173 18.19 -1.92 0.35
C PHE A 173 18.65 -1.44 -1.04
N ARG A 174 19.78 -0.74 -1.11
CA ARG A 174 20.27 -0.11 -2.35
C ARG A 174 20.34 -1.08 -3.54
N ASP A 175 20.99 -2.23 -3.37
CA ASP A 175 21.19 -3.19 -4.45
C ASP A 175 19.86 -3.84 -4.88
N ASP A 176 19.00 -4.16 -3.92
CA ASP A 176 17.67 -4.69 -4.18
C ASP A 176 16.75 -3.67 -4.88
N LEU A 177 16.90 -2.37 -4.58
CA LEU A 177 16.18 -1.31 -5.27
C LEU A 177 16.68 -1.16 -6.71
N HIS A 178 17.98 -1.29 -6.95
CA HIS A 178 18.53 -1.32 -8.31
C HIS A 178 18.01 -2.52 -9.11
N GLU A 179 17.89 -3.69 -8.48
CA GLU A 179 17.26 -4.85 -9.09
C GLU A 179 15.77 -4.58 -9.40
N MET A 180 15.04 -4.06 -8.42
CA MET A 180 13.60 -3.83 -8.49
C MET A 180 13.23 -2.81 -9.57
N PHE A 181 13.87 -1.64 -9.56
CA PHE A 181 13.61 -0.56 -10.52
C PHE A 181 14.32 -0.76 -11.87
N GLY A 182 15.30 -1.65 -11.94
CA GLY A 182 16.06 -1.88 -13.16
C GLY A 182 16.90 -0.67 -13.56
N LYS A 183 17.11 -0.51 -14.87
CA LYS A 183 18.06 0.48 -15.42
C LYS A 183 17.44 1.85 -15.68
N HIS A 184 16.11 1.96 -15.71
CA HIS A 184 15.41 3.14 -16.17
C HIS A 184 14.17 3.44 -15.32
N ILE A 185 14.02 4.70 -14.93
CA ILE A 185 12.83 5.25 -14.28
C ILE A 185 12.50 6.56 -15.00
N ASP A 186 11.29 6.70 -15.52
CA ASP A 186 10.86 7.90 -16.23
C ASP A 186 10.55 9.06 -15.29
N LEU A 187 10.01 8.76 -14.10
CA LEU A 187 9.68 9.75 -13.07
C LEU A 187 10.06 9.24 -11.68
N LEU A 188 10.88 10.01 -10.95
CA LEU A 188 11.32 9.67 -9.60
C LEU A 188 10.89 10.76 -8.60
N PHE A 189 10.22 10.35 -7.52
CA PHE A 189 9.76 11.23 -6.43
C PHE A 189 10.57 10.98 -5.16
N PHE A 190 10.99 12.04 -4.47
CA PHE A 190 11.70 12.01 -3.18
C PHE A 190 11.54 13.35 -2.46
N ASN A 191 11.88 13.40 -1.17
CA ASN A 191 11.85 14.59 -0.31
C ASN A 191 13.13 14.74 0.51
#